data_AF-A0A1F4YJ86-F1
#
_entry.id   AF-A0A1F4YJ86-F1
#
_cell.length_a   1.000
_cell.length_b   1.000
_cell.length_c   1.000
_cell.angle_alpha   90.00
_cell.angle_beta   90.00
_cell.angle_gamma   90.00
#
_symmetry.space_group_name_H-M   'P 1'
#
loop_
_entity.id
_entity.type
_entity.pdbx_description
1 polymer ?
#
loop_
_entity_poly.entity_id
_entity_poly.type
_entity_poly.pdbx_seq_one_letter_code
_entity_poly.pdbx_strand_id
1 'polypeptide(L)'
;MKDSLIRDALYNLHPKSGASPEYGRGIVVGVTTALMAAYDWEFERAFKQVIQRCPDRTRIACFPEEWRGRAVELVVFSNVDLV
;
A
#
# COMPACT_ATOMS: atom_id res chain seq x y z
N MET A 1 12.11 -1.65 -11.76
CA MET A 1 10.72 -1.17 -11.91
C MET A 1 10.72 0.35 -11.73
N LYS A 2 10.12 1.14 -12.64
CA LYS A 2 10.14 2.61 -12.52
C LYS A 2 9.30 3.03 -11.31
N ASP A 3 9.87 3.75 -10.34
CA ASP A 3 9.22 4.15 -9.07
C ASP A 3 7.86 4.85 -9.29
N SER A 4 7.72 5.57 -10.42
CA SER A 4 6.48 6.21 -10.85
C SER A 4 5.33 5.21 -11.04
N LEU A 5 5.58 4.03 -11.61
CA LEU A 5 4.54 3.03 -11.86
C LEU A 5 3.92 2.47 -10.57
N ILE A 6 4.73 2.31 -9.53
CA ILE A 6 4.25 1.82 -8.23
C ILE A 6 3.39 2.90 -7.58
N ARG A 7 3.83 4.17 -7.62
CA ARG A 7 3.05 5.29 -7.08
C ARG A 7 1.73 5.47 -7.83
N ASP A 8 1.74 5.37 -9.16
CA ASP A 8 0.55 5.48 -10.00
C ASP A 8 -0.45 4.36 -9.68
N ALA A 9 0.03 3.12 -9.51
CA ALA A 9 -0.80 2.01 -9.07
C ALA A 9 -1.38 2.29 -7.66
N LEU A 10 -0.55 2.72 -6.72
CA LEU A 10 -0.96 2.98 -5.34
C LEU A 10 -1.89 4.19 -5.17
N TYR A 11 -1.95 5.10 -6.15
CA TYR A 11 -2.93 6.21 -6.13
C TYR A 11 -4.38 5.72 -6.02
N ASN A 12 -4.69 4.51 -6.49
CA ASN A 12 -6.01 3.89 -6.36
C ASN A 12 -6.45 3.64 -4.90
N LEU A 13 -5.54 3.74 -3.93
CA LEU A 13 -5.88 3.66 -2.52
C LEU A 13 -6.48 4.98 -1.99
N HIS A 14 -6.22 6.09 -2.68
CA HIS A 14 -6.69 7.41 -2.27
C HIS A 14 -8.23 7.50 -2.35
N PRO A 15 -8.92 8.19 -1.40
CA PRO A 15 -10.38 8.31 -1.41
C PRO A 15 -10.97 8.91 -2.67
N LYS A 16 -10.22 9.78 -3.36
CA LYS A 16 -10.66 10.46 -4.60
C LYS A 16 -10.40 9.67 -5.89
N SER A 17 -9.81 8.47 -5.81
CA SER A 17 -9.47 7.69 -7.01
C SER A 17 -10.69 7.10 -7.74
N GLY A 18 -11.83 6.97 -7.07
CA GLY A 18 -13.01 6.30 -7.60
C GLY A 18 -12.91 4.77 -7.63
N ALA A 19 -11.75 4.18 -7.28
CA ALA A 19 -11.58 2.74 -7.20
C ALA A 19 -12.31 2.13 -5.99
N SER A 20 -12.80 0.89 -6.10
CA SER A 20 -13.36 0.18 -4.95
C SER A 20 -12.27 -0.24 -3.94
N PRO A 21 -12.61 -0.42 -2.65
CA PRO A 21 -11.67 -0.96 -1.66
C PRO A 21 -11.11 -2.34 -2.04
N GLU A 22 -11.91 -3.20 -2.67
CA GLU A 22 -11.49 -4.54 -3.12
C GLU A 22 -10.40 -4.44 -4.19
N TYR A 23 -10.56 -3.51 -5.14
CA TYR A 23 -9.55 -3.25 -6.17
C TYR A 23 -8.24 -2.72 -5.56
N GLY A 24 -8.35 -1.77 -4.61
CA GLY A 24 -7.20 -1.27 -3.85
C GLY A 24 -6.46 -2.39 -3.10
N ARG A 25 -7.20 -3.37 -2.55
CA ARG A 25 -6.63 -4.55 -1.89
C ARG A 25 -5.86 -5.44 -2.84
N GLY A 26 -6.39 -5.67 -4.03
CA GLY A 26 -5.67 -6.38 -5.09
C GLY A 26 -4.35 -5.71 -5.44
N ILE A 27 -4.33 -4.37 -5.54
CA ILE A 27 -3.11 -3.60 -5.80
C ILE A 27 -2.09 -3.76 -4.67
N VAL A 28 -2.51 -3.61 -3.41
CA VAL A 28 -1.61 -3.73 -2.25
C VAL A 28 -0.93 -5.11 -2.23
N VAL A 29 -1.72 -6.17 -2.39
CA VAL A 29 -1.20 -7.54 -2.43
C VAL A 29 -0.26 -7.72 -3.63
N GLY A 30 -0.70 -7.33 -4.83
CA GLY A 30 0.07 -7.50 -6.05
C GLY A 30 1.42 -6.76 -6.03
N VAL A 31 1.44 -5.50 -5.60
CA VAL A 31 2.69 -4.72 -5.50
C VAL A 31 3.61 -5.30 -4.44
N THR A 32 3.08 -5.69 -3.27
CA THR A 32 3.89 -6.29 -2.20
C THR A 32 4.54 -7.58 -2.67
N THR A 33 3.76 -8.50 -3.25
CA THR A 33 4.27 -9.77 -3.79
C THR A 33 5.26 -9.55 -4.94
N ALA A 34 5.02 -8.58 -5.83
CA ALA A 34 5.94 -8.25 -6.90
C ALA A 34 7.28 -7.73 -6.37
N LEU A 35 7.29 -6.93 -5.31
CA LEU A 35 8.52 -6.48 -4.65
C LEU A 35 9.26 -7.62 -3.96
N MET A 36 8.54 -8.51 -3.27
CA MET A 36 9.13 -9.71 -2.67
C MET A 36 9.82 -10.57 -3.75
N ALA A 37 9.12 -10.87 -4.85
CA ALA A 37 9.65 -11.72 -5.92
C ALA A 37 10.79 -11.06 -6.71
N ALA A 38 10.70 -9.76 -6.98
CA ALA A 38 11.70 -9.06 -7.80
C ALA A 38 13.04 -8.83 -7.08
N TYR A 39 13.02 -8.73 -5.76
CA TYR A 39 14.20 -8.38 -4.96
C TYR A 39 14.56 -9.39 -3.87
N ASP A 40 13.87 -10.53 -3.82
CA ASP A 40 14.00 -11.55 -2.78
C ASP A 40 13.87 -10.95 -1.37
N TRP A 41 12.85 -10.11 -1.21
CA TRP A 41 12.59 -9.42 0.05
C TRP A 41 11.58 -10.17 0.91
N GLU A 42 11.86 -10.18 2.21
CA GLU A 42 10.88 -10.53 3.23
C GLU A 42 9.68 -9.59 3.20
N PHE A 43 8.52 -10.13 3.57
CA PHE A 43 7.24 -9.42 3.57
C PHE A 43 7.33 -8.04 4.24
N GLU A 44 7.93 -7.95 5.44
CA GLU A 44 8.04 -6.70 6.20
C GLU A 44 8.78 -5.60 5.44
N ARG A 45 9.86 -5.97 4.74
CA ARG A 45 10.63 -5.02 3.95
C ARG A 45 9.84 -4.55 2.73
N ALA A 46 9.21 -5.47 2.01
CA ALA A 46 8.39 -5.15 0.84
C ALA A 46 7.18 -4.29 1.24
N PHE A 47 6.47 -4.67 2.29
CA PHE A 47 5.28 -3.97 2.76
C PHE A 47 5.61 -2.55 3.24
N LYS A 48 6.72 -2.36 3.97
CA LYS A 48 7.19 -1.02 4.34
C LYS A 48 7.46 -0.13 3.12
N GLN A 49 8.01 -0.69 2.04
CA GLN A 49 8.23 0.04 0.79
C GLN A 49 6.92 0.41 0.08
N VAL A 50 5.88 -0.42 0.19
CA VAL A 50 4.53 -0.09 -0.29
C VAL A 50 3.96 1.07 0.51
N ILE A 51 3.97 0.99 1.84
CA ILE A 51 3.43 2.05 2.72
C ILE A 51 4.11 3.39 2.45
N GLN A 52 5.43 3.42 2.27
CA GLN A 52 6.18 4.64 1.96
C GLN A 52 5.82 5.30 0.62
N ARG A 53 5.11 4.58 -0.27
CA ARG A 53 4.68 5.06 -1.59
C ARG A 53 3.16 5.20 -1.70
N CYS A 54 2.44 4.84 -0.63
CA CYS A 54 1.01 5.10 -0.54
C CYS A 54 0.76 6.62 -0.54
N PRO A 55 -0.40 7.07 -1.04
CA PRO A 55 -0.78 8.47 -0.98
C PRO A 55 -0.99 8.93 0.47
N ASP A 56 -0.81 10.24 0.71
CA ASP A 56 -0.95 10.92 2.01
C ASP A 56 -2.29 10.64 2.71
N ARG A 57 -3.30 10.24 1.95
CA ARG A 57 -4.56 9.72 2.46
C ARG A 57 -4.84 8.39 1.80
N THR A 58 -4.84 7.35 2.61
CA THR A 58 -5.06 5.98 2.17
C THR A 58 -6.25 5.40 2.90
N ARG A 59 -7.21 4.83 2.16
CA ARG A 59 -8.36 4.15 2.77
C ARG A 59 -7.91 2.84 3.39
N ILE A 60 -8.08 2.69 4.72
CA ILE A 60 -7.64 1.49 5.44
C ILE A 60 -8.31 0.20 4.93
N ALA A 61 -9.52 0.30 4.39
CA ALA A 61 -10.27 -0.83 3.81
C ALA A 61 -9.58 -1.45 2.57
N CYS A 62 -8.65 -0.71 1.93
CA CYS A 62 -7.83 -1.21 0.84
C CYS A 62 -6.72 -2.16 1.32
N PHE A 63 -6.47 -2.31 2.61
CA PHE A 63 -5.55 -3.33 3.11
C PHE A 63 -6.30 -4.62 3.43
N PRO A 64 -5.66 -5.80 3.20
CA PRO A 64 -6.12 -7.07 3.77
C PRO A 64 -6.34 -6.92 5.28
N GLU A 65 -7.37 -7.56 5.80
CA GLU A 65 -7.82 -7.36 7.18
C GLU A 65 -6.72 -7.71 8.19
N GLU A 66 -6.02 -8.79 7.93
CA GLU A 66 -4.85 -9.27 8.65
C GLU A 66 -3.65 -8.30 8.63
N TRP A 67 -3.58 -7.39 7.64
CA TRP A 67 -2.50 -6.41 7.50
C TRP A 67 -2.88 -5.02 8.01
N ARG A 68 -4.16 -4.75 8.29
CA ARG A 68 -4.63 -3.41 8.69
C ARG A 68 -3.93 -2.90 9.94
N GLY A 69 -3.78 -3.75 10.96
CA GLY A 69 -3.06 -3.38 12.18
C GLY A 69 -1.64 -2.90 11.89
N ARG A 70 -0.92 -3.67 11.06
CA ARG A 70 0.44 -3.34 10.60
C ARG A 70 0.48 -2.07 9.74
N ALA A 71 -0.50 -1.87 8.87
CA ALA A 71 -0.60 -0.67 8.05
C ALA A 71 -0.78 0.59 8.92
N VAL A 72 -1.65 0.53 9.93
CA VAL A 72 -1.86 1.63 10.89
C VAL A 72 -0.57 1.92 11.65
N GLU A 73 0.10 0.91 12.19
CA GLU A 73 1.39 1.09 12.88
C GLU A 73 2.38 1.85 12.00
N LEU A 74 2.63 1.37 10.78
CA LEU A 74 3.61 1.95 9.87
C LEU A 74 3.23 3.36 9.37
N VAL A 75 1.94 3.65 9.24
CA VAL A 75 1.41 4.96 8.84
C VAL A 75 1.52 5.99 9.97
N VAL A 76 1.21 5.61 11.21
CA VAL A 76 1.28 6.50 12.38
C VAL A 76 2.72 6.97 12.64
N PHE A 77 3.71 6.12 12.34
CA PHE A 77 5.13 6.52 12.38
C PHE A 77 5.59 7.35 11.17
N SER A 78 4.72 7.57 10.17
CA SER A 78 5.07 8.18 8.88
C SER A 78 4.29 9.46 8.50
N ASN A 79 3.47 10.05 9.40
CA ASN A 79 2.65 11.26 9.14
C ASN A 79 1.64 11.14 7.97
N VAL A 80 0.80 10.10 7.96
CA VAL A 80 -0.28 9.94 6.94
C VAL A 80 -1.64 9.98 7.65
N ASP A 81 -2.51 10.92 7.27
CA ASP A 81 -3.87 11.08 7.82
C ASP A 81 -4.73 9.88 7.42
N LEU A 82 -5.17 9.08 8.41
CA LEU A 82 -6.12 7.99 8.22
C LEU A 82 -7.55 8.54 8.27
N VAL A 83 -8.27 8.47 7.15
CA VAL A 83 -9.70 8.85 7.01
C VAL A 83 -10.49 7.65 6.52
#